data_AF-A0A421B2M7-F1
#
_entry.id   AF-A0A421B2M7-F1
#
_cell.length_a   1.000
_cell.length_b   1.000
_cell.length_c   1.000
_cell.angle_alpha   90.00
_cell.angle_beta   90.00
_cell.angle_gamma   90.00
#
_symmetry.space_group_name_H-M   'P 1'
#
loop_
_entity.id
_entity.type
_entity.pdbx_description
1 polymer ?
#
loop_
_entity_poly.entity_id
_entity_poly.type
_entity_poly.pdbx_seq_one_letter_code
_entity_poly.pdbx_strand_id
1 'polypeptide(L)'
;MAIDPAHLPIFGDPEPTDAPAPVRAASVLLLLNVGVTAAHLAVVSARSDHDVSLSVVPICLAMGFALALRGGRDWARVASLLVAGLALLLMLGIAEGVLGTAALVLSTLLVISAAHLMYRSDVRDYFVMADSELADNEVADNEVADNESDLDSETDDVPGDAASADAVRGSRTPPR
;
A
#
# COMPACT_ATOMS: atom_id res chain seq x y z
N MET A 1 17.12 -7.81 4.31
CA MET A 1 16.66 -7.69 2.92
C MET A 1 15.34 -6.95 3.00
N ALA A 2 15.39 -5.62 2.86
CA ALA A 2 14.23 -4.73 3.04
C ALA A 2 13.35 -4.82 1.79
N ILE A 3 12.05 -5.04 2.00
CA ILE A 3 11.05 -5.04 0.93
C ILE A 3 10.53 -3.61 0.85
N ASP A 4 10.80 -2.97 -0.28
CA ASP A 4 10.24 -1.67 -0.67
C ASP A 4 8.70 -1.68 -0.46
N PRO A 5 8.11 -0.69 0.24
CA PRO A 5 6.67 -0.61 0.46
C PRO A 5 5.85 -0.32 -0.80
N ALA A 6 6.46 0.18 -1.87
CA ALA A 6 5.87 0.20 -3.21
C ALA A 6 5.86 -1.20 -3.85
N HIS A 7 6.67 -2.13 -3.33
CA HIS A 7 6.73 -3.55 -3.68
C HIS A 7 6.16 -4.48 -2.61
N LEU A 8 5.52 -3.95 -1.54
CA LEU A 8 4.68 -4.77 -0.68
C LEU A 8 3.65 -5.45 -1.58
N PRO A 9 3.56 -6.80 -1.57
CA PRO A 9 2.63 -7.50 -2.42
C PRO A 9 1.25 -6.85 -2.27
N ILE A 10 0.52 -6.71 -3.38
CA ILE A 10 -0.87 -6.25 -3.35
C ILE A 10 -1.67 -7.03 -2.29
N PHE A 11 -1.25 -8.26 -2.01
CA PHE A 11 -1.77 -9.20 -1.01
C PHE A 11 -1.26 -9.07 0.44
N GLY A 12 -0.42 -8.09 0.77
CA GLY A 12 -0.05 -7.75 2.15
C GLY A 12 1.33 -8.26 2.60
N ASP A 13 1.68 -7.86 3.82
CA ASP A 13 2.89 -8.23 4.55
C ASP A 13 3.01 -9.76 4.71
N PRO A 14 4.16 -10.38 4.37
CA PRO A 14 4.39 -11.81 4.62
C PRO A 14 4.32 -12.19 6.12
N GLU A 15 4.44 -11.24 7.04
CA GLU A 15 4.24 -11.44 8.47
C GLU A 15 2.90 -10.79 8.92
N PRO A 16 1.80 -11.55 9.02
CA PRO A 16 0.50 -10.96 9.26
C PRO A 16 0.41 -10.43 10.70
N THR A 17 0.52 -9.11 10.86
CA THR A 17 0.14 -8.44 12.10
C THR A 17 -1.38 -8.55 12.26
N ASP A 18 -1.82 -9.15 13.37
CA ASP A 18 -3.23 -9.42 13.62
C ASP A 18 -4.02 -8.10 13.72
N ALA A 19 -4.89 -7.83 12.74
CA ALA A 19 -5.65 -6.59 12.70
C ALA A 19 -6.57 -6.45 13.93
N PRO A 20 -6.71 -5.24 14.50
CA PRO A 20 -7.53 -5.02 15.67
C PRO A 20 -9.01 -5.31 15.36
N ALA A 21 -9.76 -5.76 16.37
CA ALA A 21 -11.15 -6.19 16.22
C ALA A 21 -12.07 -5.20 15.46
N PRO A 22 -11.97 -3.86 15.65
CA PRO A 22 -12.79 -2.90 14.92
C PRO A 22 -12.47 -2.87 13.42
N VAL A 23 -11.20 -3.03 13.04
CA VAL A 23 -10.77 -3.05 11.63
C VAL A 23 -11.24 -4.34 10.95
N ARG A 24 -11.16 -5.48 11.65
CA ARG A 24 -11.74 -6.75 11.16
C ARG A 24 -13.24 -6.63 10.95
N ALA A 25 -13.95 -6.04 11.92
CA ALA A 25 -15.39 -5.81 11.81
C ALA A 25 -15.73 -4.86 10.65
N ALA A 26 -14.99 -3.76 10.47
CA ALA A 26 -15.19 -2.84 9.35
C ALA A 26 -14.97 -3.52 7.99
N SER A 27 -13.91 -4.32 7.86
CA SER A 27 -13.63 -5.13 6.66
C SER A 27 -14.79 -6.08 6.35
N VAL A 28 -15.33 -6.78 7.37
CA VAL A 28 -16.49 -7.66 7.21
C VAL A 28 -17.75 -6.89 6.81
N LEU A 29 -18.01 -5.72 7.39
CA LEU A 29 -19.16 -4.89 7.02
C LEU A 29 -19.08 -4.40 5.57
N LEU A 30 -17.89 -4.04 5.09
CA LEU A 30 -17.68 -3.67 3.69
C LEU A 30 -17.87 -4.87 2.75
N LEU A 31 -17.37 -6.05 3.11
CA LEU A 31 -17.61 -7.28 2.34
C LEU A 31 -19.09 -7.68 2.32
N LEU A 32 -19.82 -7.49 3.43
CA LEU A 32 -21.27 -7.67 3.48
C LEU A 32 -21.96 -6.68 2.55
N ASN A 33 -21.54 -5.41 2.53
CA ASN A 33 -22.08 -4.43 1.61
C ASN A 33 -21.85 -4.86 0.14
N VAL A 34 -20.65 -5.33 -0.21
CA VAL A 34 -20.34 -5.89 -1.54
C VAL A 34 -21.31 -7.03 -1.89
N GLY A 35 -21.55 -7.95 -0.94
CA GLY A 35 -22.49 -9.05 -1.12
C GLY A 35 -23.94 -8.59 -1.33
N VAL A 36 -24.43 -7.65 -0.52
CA VAL A 36 -25.78 -7.08 -0.66
C VAL A 36 -25.94 -6.37 -2.01
N THR A 37 -24.93 -5.60 -2.42
CA THR A 37 -24.96 -4.86 -3.68
C THR A 37 -24.97 -5.81 -4.88
N ALA A 38 -24.10 -6.83 -4.87
CA ALA A 38 -24.05 -7.86 -5.90
C ALA A 38 -25.36 -8.67 -5.98
N ALA A 39 -25.94 -9.04 -4.84
CA ALA A 39 -27.22 -9.74 -4.79
C ALA A 39 -28.37 -8.89 -5.36
N HIS A 40 -28.41 -7.60 -5.03
CA HIS A 40 -29.40 -6.67 -5.60
C HIS A 40 -29.25 -6.57 -7.12
N LEU A 41 -28.02 -6.38 -7.62
CA LEU A 41 -27.74 -6.30 -9.06
C LEU A 41 -28.10 -7.59 -9.80
N ALA A 42 -27.85 -8.76 -9.20
CA ALA A 42 -28.25 -10.05 -9.78
C ALA A 42 -29.78 -10.15 -9.91
N VAL A 43 -30.54 -9.69 -8.91
CA VAL A 43 -32.01 -9.66 -8.97
C VAL A 43 -32.50 -8.68 -10.03
N VAL A 44 -31.90 -7.49 -10.12
CA VAL A 44 -32.24 -6.50 -11.15
C VAL A 44 -31.95 -7.03 -12.54
N SER A 45 -30.78 -7.64 -12.76
CA SER A 45 -30.40 -8.27 -14.02
C SER A 45 -31.39 -9.36 -14.44
N ALA A 46 -31.79 -10.22 -13.50
CA ALA A 46 -32.74 -11.30 -13.77
C ALA A 46 -34.17 -10.84 -14.09
N ARG A 47 -34.55 -9.62 -13.70
CA ARG A 47 -35.93 -9.11 -13.85
C ARG A 47 -36.11 -8.08 -14.96
N SER A 48 -35.05 -7.38 -15.34
CA SER A 48 -35.18 -6.10 -16.04
C SER A 48 -34.39 -6.01 -17.34
N ASP A 49 -33.70 -7.09 -17.75
CA ASP A 49 -32.73 -7.12 -18.87
C ASP A 49 -31.73 -5.93 -18.87
N HIS A 50 -31.52 -5.32 -17.70
CA HIS A 50 -30.62 -4.19 -17.54
C HIS A 50 -29.17 -4.67 -17.59
N ASP A 51 -28.36 -3.98 -18.39
CA ASP A 51 -26.93 -4.21 -18.41
C ASP A 51 -26.27 -3.66 -17.14
N VAL A 52 -25.87 -4.58 -16.26
CA VAL A 52 -25.22 -4.29 -14.98
C VAL A 52 -23.69 -4.38 -15.07
N SER A 53 -23.11 -4.55 -16.26
CA SER A 53 -21.66 -4.72 -16.44
C SER A 53 -20.84 -3.56 -15.85
N LEU A 54 -21.36 -2.33 -15.92
CA LEU A 54 -20.72 -1.13 -15.36
C LEU A 54 -20.52 -1.21 -13.83
N SER A 55 -21.37 -1.97 -13.14
CA SER A 55 -21.34 -2.10 -11.67
C SER A 55 -20.32 -3.14 -11.17
N VAL A 56 -19.76 -3.97 -12.05
CA VAL A 56 -18.80 -5.02 -11.67
C VAL A 56 -17.47 -4.43 -11.22
N VAL A 57 -16.99 -3.40 -11.93
CA VAL A 57 -15.72 -2.72 -11.61
C VAL A 57 -15.69 -2.17 -10.18
N PRO A 58 -16.67 -1.35 -9.74
CA PRO A 58 -16.67 -0.85 -8.37
C PRO A 58 -16.85 -1.95 -7.32
N ILE A 59 -17.55 -3.06 -7.63
CA ILE A 59 -17.67 -4.22 -6.72
C ILE A 59 -16.31 -4.89 -6.50
N CYS A 60 -15.56 -5.14 -7.57
CA CYS A 60 -14.22 -5.73 -7.48
C CYS A 60 -13.25 -4.82 -6.71
N LEU A 61 -13.28 -3.51 -6.98
CA LEU A 61 -12.47 -2.54 -6.25
C LEU A 61 -12.85 -2.48 -4.77
N ALA A 62 -14.15 -2.45 -4.44
CA ALA A 62 -14.62 -2.45 -3.06
C ALA A 62 -14.17 -3.70 -2.30
N MET A 63 -14.21 -4.88 -2.94
CA MET A 63 -13.70 -6.12 -2.38
C MET A 63 -12.19 -6.03 -2.14
N GLY A 64 -11.42 -5.52 -3.11
CA GLY A 64 -9.98 -5.32 -2.97
C GLY A 64 -9.62 -4.36 -1.84
N PHE A 65 -10.31 -3.24 -1.72
CA PHE A 65 -10.07 -2.26 -0.65
C PHE A 65 -10.50 -2.79 0.74
N ALA A 66 -11.56 -3.58 0.81
CA ALA A 66 -11.97 -4.24 2.06
C ALA A 66 -10.92 -5.24 2.58
N LEU A 67 -10.17 -5.88 1.68
CA LEU A 67 -9.03 -6.72 2.02
C LEU A 67 -7.80 -5.88 2.37
N ALA A 68 -7.51 -4.80 1.62
CA ALA A 68 -6.40 -3.90 1.88
C ALA A 68 -6.49 -3.21 3.25
N LEU A 69 -7.69 -2.98 3.78
CA LEU A 69 -7.91 -2.47 5.14
C LEU A 69 -7.34 -3.39 6.23
N ARG A 70 -7.26 -4.70 5.99
CA ARG A 70 -6.64 -5.64 6.94
C ARG A 70 -5.12 -5.52 6.98
N GLY A 71 -4.51 -4.92 5.96
CA GLY A 71 -3.08 -4.65 5.91
C GLY A 71 -2.68 -3.29 6.50
N GLY A 72 -3.57 -2.62 7.24
CA GLY A 72 -3.24 -1.35 7.91
C GLY A 72 -3.03 -0.15 6.98
N ARG A 73 -3.31 -0.27 5.67
CA ARG A 73 -3.04 0.79 4.69
C ARG A 73 -3.97 1.99 4.86
N ASP A 74 -3.40 3.17 5.11
CA ASP A 74 -4.16 4.39 5.39
C ASP A 74 -5.03 4.86 4.23
N TRP A 75 -4.50 4.76 3.01
CA TRP A 75 -5.22 5.10 1.79
C TRP A 75 -6.44 4.19 1.54
N ALA A 76 -6.42 2.94 2.03
CA ALA A 76 -7.52 1.99 1.84
C ALA A 76 -8.80 2.46 2.56
N ARG A 77 -8.68 3.27 3.61
CA ARG A 77 -9.83 3.84 4.33
C ARG A 77 -10.61 4.81 3.44
N VAL A 78 -9.91 5.75 2.81
CA VAL A 78 -10.54 6.73 1.94
C VAL A 78 -11.02 6.06 0.64
N ALA A 79 -10.20 5.18 0.05
CA ALA A 79 -10.55 4.49 -1.19
C ALA A 79 -11.80 3.60 -1.04
N SER A 80 -11.89 2.84 0.06
CA SER A 80 -13.08 2.00 0.32
C SER A 80 -14.35 2.81 0.48
N LEU A 81 -14.31 3.96 1.17
CA LEU A 81 -15.47 4.84 1.33
C LEU A 81 -15.87 5.53 0.01
N LEU A 82 -14.90 5.96 -0.81
CA LEU A 82 -15.18 6.54 -2.12
C LEU A 82 -15.86 5.52 -3.05
N VAL A 83 -15.33 4.30 -3.12
CA VAL A 83 -15.93 3.25 -3.96
C VAL A 83 -17.27 2.79 -3.41
N ALA A 84 -17.42 2.66 -2.09
CA ALA A 84 -18.71 2.34 -1.48
C ALA A 84 -19.76 3.44 -1.76
N GLY A 85 -19.36 4.71 -1.69
CA GLY A 85 -20.21 5.84 -2.07
C GLY A 85 -20.63 5.79 -3.54
N LEU A 86 -19.69 5.50 -4.45
CA LEU A 86 -19.99 5.31 -5.87
C LEU A 86 -20.96 4.14 -6.08
N ALA A 87 -20.76 3.01 -5.40
CA ALA A 87 -21.65 1.85 -5.48
C ALA A 87 -23.07 2.18 -4.98
N LEU A 88 -23.19 2.96 -3.89
CA LEU A 88 -24.48 3.45 -3.39
C LEU A 88 -25.18 4.38 -4.38
N LEU A 89 -24.44 5.28 -5.04
CA LEU A 89 -24.99 6.16 -6.07
C LEU A 89 -25.50 5.37 -7.28
N LEU A 90 -24.74 4.37 -7.73
CA LEU A 90 -25.19 3.47 -8.80
C LEU A 90 -26.43 2.70 -8.39
N MET A 91 -26.45 2.17 -7.16
CA MET A 91 -27.60 1.45 -6.60
C MET A 91 -28.83 2.34 -6.49
N LEU A 92 -28.67 3.62 -6.11
CA LEU A 92 -29.75 4.60 -6.05
C LEU A 92 -30.39 4.82 -7.43
N GLY A 93 -29.60 4.82 -8.50
CA GLY A 93 -30.09 4.99 -9.87
C GLY A 93 -30.98 3.85 -10.39
N ILE A 94 -30.92 2.67 -9.77
CA ILE A 94 -31.67 1.46 -10.17
C ILE A 94 -32.57 0.92 -9.05
N ALA A 95 -32.64 1.60 -7.90
CA ALA A 95 -33.39 1.12 -6.74
C ALA A 95 -34.89 1.30 -6.97
N GLU A 96 -35.53 0.27 -7.53
CA GLU A 96 -36.98 0.24 -7.73
C GLU A 96 -37.69 -0.68 -6.71
N GLY A 97 -38.80 -0.16 -6.17
CA GLY A 97 -39.66 -0.90 -5.25
C GLY A 97 -39.12 -1.07 -3.82
N VAL A 98 -39.84 -1.85 -3.02
CA VAL A 98 -39.55 -2.08 -1.60
C VAL A 98 -38.23 -2.83 -1.41
N LEU A 99 -37.91 -3.76 -2.31
CA LEU A 99 -36.67 -4.54 -2.23
C LEU A 99 -35.44 -3.66 -2.49
N GLY A 100 -35.47 -2.82 -3.53
CA GLY A 100 -34.36 -1.93 -3.87
C GLY A 100 -34.11 -0.88 -2.78
N THR A 101 -35.18 -0.29 -2.25
CA THR A 101 -35.08 0.66 -1.13
C THR A 101 -34.57 0.01 0.15
N ALA A 102 -35.04 -1.19 0.51
CA ALA A 102 -34.55 -1.93 1.68
C ALA A 102 -33.07 -2.30 1.54
N ALA A 103 -32.64 -2.76 0.36
CA ALA A 103 -31.25 -3.08 0.09
C ALA A 103 -30.35 -1.82 0.15
N LEU A 104 -30.82 -0.68 -0.36
CA LEU A 104 -30.10 0.59 -0.27
C LEU A 104 -29.97 1.09 1.17
N VAL A 105 -31.03 1.02 1.98
CA VAL A 105 -30.96 1.38 3.40
C VAL A 105 -30.00 0.45 4.16
N LEU A 106 -30.04 -0.85 3.89
CA LEU A 106 -29.10 -1.79 4.51
C LEU A 106 -27.64 -1.47 4.12
N SER A 107 -27.36 -1.27 2.83
CA SER A 107 -26.04 -0.91 2.32
C SER A 107 -25.51 0.39 2.93
N THR A 108 -26.34 1.43 3.03
CA THR A 108 -25.94 2.70 3.66
C THR A 108 -25.59 2.51 5.14
N LEU A 109 -26.39 1.75 5.90
CA LEU A 109 -26.09 1.46 7.31
C LEU A 109 -24.79 0.67 7.49
N LEU A 110 -24.52 -0.29 6.60
CA LEU A 110 -23.26 -1.06 6.61
C LEU A 110 -22.05 -0.15 6.36
N VAL A 111 -22.13 0.73 5.37
CA VAL A 111 -21.05 1.66 5.02
C VAL A 111 -20.79 2.67 6.14
N ILE A 112 -21.84 3.26 6.72
CA ILE A 112 -21.72 4.20 7.84
C ILE A 112 -21.11 3.49 9.06
N SER A 113 -21.55 2.28 9.37
CA SER A 113 -21.01 1.50 10.49
C SER A 113 -19.54 1.14 10.28
N ALA A 114 -19.16 0.76 9.06
CA ALA A 114 -17.77 0.51 8.69
C ALA A 114 -16.91 1.78 8.84
N ALA A 115 -17.39 2.92 8.32
CA ALA A 115 -16.72 4.21 8.47
C ALA A 115 -16.53 4.57 9.94
N HIS A 116 -17.57 4.44 10.76
CA HIS A 116 -17.49 4.73 12.19
C HIS A 116 -16.45 3.86 12.90
N LEU A 117 -16.34 2.57 12.55
CA LEU A 117 -15.32 1.68 13.12
C LEU A 117 -13.91 2.01 12.65
N MET A 118 -13.74 2.40 11.39
CA MET A 118 -12.43 2.75 10.80
C MET A 118 -11.86 4.06 11.35
N TYR A 119 -12.72 5.02 11.69
CA TYR A 119 -12.33 6.34 12.20
C TYR A 119 -12.44 6.46 13.73
N ARG A 120 -12.62 5.34 14.43
CA ARG A 120 -12.59 5.31 15.89
C ARG A 120 -11.17 5.65 16.38
N SER A 121 -11.07 6.48 17.43
CA SER A 121 -9.79 6.89 18.04
C SER A 121 -8.88 5.72 18.37
N ASP A 122 -9.47 4.65 18.89
CA ASP A 122 -8.77 3.50 19.47
C ASP A 122 -8.02 2.64 18.41
N VAL A 123 -8.30 2.85 17.12
CA VAL A 123 -7.62 2.17 16.00
C VAL A 123 -6.87 3.13 15.09
N ARG A 124 -6.83 4.42 15.42
CA ARG A 124 -6.13 5.42 14.62
C ARG A 124 -4.64 5.09 14.49
N ASP A 125 -4.02 4.62 15.57
CA ASP A 125 -2.58 4.35 15.61
C ASP A 125 -2.17 3.14 14.77
N TYR A 126 -3.07 2.15 14.60
CA TYR A 126 -2.85 0.98 13.73
C TYR A 126 -2.59 1.37 12.27
N PHE A 127 -3.16 2.49 11.89
CA PHE A 127 -3.17 3.06 10.55
C PHE A 127 -1.97 4.01 10.35
N VAL A 128 -1.64 4.80 11.37
CA VAL A 128 -0.50 5.74 11.36
C VAL A 128 0.86 5.03 11.54
N MET A 129 0.95 3.97 12.35
CA MET A 129 2.17 3.19 12.54
C MET A 129 2.61 2.51 11.24
N ALA A 130 1.65 2.03 10.45
CA ALA A 130 1.91 1.46 9.13
C ALA A 130 2.53 2.46 8.14
N ASP A 131 2.31 3.76 8.32
CA ASP A 131 2.92 4.83 7.49
C ASP A 131 4.26 5.33 8.06
N SER A 132 4.52 5.17 9.37
CA SER A 132 5.71 5.71 10.05
C SER A 132 6.88 4.72 10.14
N GLU A 133 6.62 3.41 10.23
CA GLU A 133 7.67 2.40 10.00
C GLU A 133 8.26 2.47 8.57
N LEU A 134 7.57 3.14 7.65
CA LEU A 134 8.06 3.45 6.31
C LEU A 134 9.01 4.66 6.30
N ALA A 135 8.70 5.70 7.08
CA ALA A 135 9.46 6.95 7.07
C ALA A 135 10.81 6.85 7.80
N ASP A 136 10.86 6.10 8.91
CA ASP A 136 12.10 5.95 9.69
C ASP A 136 13.15 5.08 8.96
N ASN A 137 12.72 4.22 8.03
CA ASN A 137 13.62 3.42 7.20
C ASN A 137 14.18 4.19 5.98
N GLU A 138 13.46 5.21 5.46
CA GLU A 138 13.97 6.03 4.34
C GLU A 138 15.09 7.01 4.75
N VAL A 139 15.11 7.45 6.02
CA VAL A 139 16.14 8.38 6.51
C VAL A 139 17.49 7.68 6.73
N ALA A 140 17.48 6.40 7.11
CA ALA A 140 18.70 5.63 7.37
C ALA A 140 19.48 5.28 6.08
N ASP A 141 18.80 5.16 4.94
CA ASP A 141 19.45 4.82 3.66
C ASP A 141 20.07 6.02 2.93
N ASN A 142 19.74 7.25 3.34
CA ASN A 142 20.27 8.48 2.72
C ASN A 142 21.54 9.04 3.38
N GLU A 143 21.96 8.55 4.55
CA GLU A 143 23.16 9.03 5.25
C GLU A 143 24.46 8.29 4.85
N VAL A 144 24.43 7.32 3.92
CA VAL A 144 25.59 6.50 3.55
C VAL A 144 26.25 6.93 2.23
N ALA A 145 25.73 7.95 1.53
CA ALA A 145 26.13 8.28 0.15
C ALA A 145 27.14 9.44 -0.03
N ASP A 146 27.71 10.01 1.04
CA ASP A 146 28.54 11.23 0.95
C ASP A 146 30.02 11.06 1.34
N ASN A 147 30.60 9.86 1.31
CA ASN A 147 31.97 9.66 1.83
C ASN A 147 32.94 8.86 0.94
N GLU A 148 32.87 8.98 -0.38
CA GLU A 148 33.92 8.45 -1.28
C GLU A 148 34.23 9.38 -2.48
N SER A 149 34.71 10.60 -2.22
CA SER A 149 35.35 11.39 -3.27
C SER A 149 36.55 12.16 -2.74
N ASP A 150 37.66 11.47 -2.52
CA ASP A 150 38.97 12.10 -2.38
C ASP A 150 40.05 11.15 -2.95
N LEU A 151 40.83 11.69 -3.91
CA LEU A 151 42.18 11.28 -4.35
C LEU A 151 42.24 10.10 -5.35
N ASP A 152 42.87 10.15 -6.54
CA ASP A 152 43.85 11.08 -7.11
C ASP A 152 43.78 11.11 -8.65
N SER A 153 44.05 12.30 -9.19
CA SER A 153 44.28 12.63 -10.59
C SER A 153 45.79 12.69 -10.83
N GLU A 154 46.32 12.05 -11.89
CA GLU A 154 47.50 12.46 -12.70
C GLU A 154 47.85 11.29 -13.68
N THR A 155 47.40 11.31 -14.94
CA THR A 155 48.06 11.82 -16.18
C THR A 155 49.28 11.04 -16.73
N ASP A 156 49.08 10.56 -17.96
CA ASP A 156 49.96 10.59 -19.15
C ASP A 156 51.10 9.58 -19.41
N ASP A 157 50.88 8.79 -20.47
CA ASP A 157 51.69 8.46 -21.66
C ASP A 157 53.21 8.08 -21.63
N VAL A 158 53.48 7.07 -22.46
CA VAL A 158 54.67 6.24 -22.80
C VAL A 158 55.72 7.00 -23.69
N PRO A 159 56.91 6.49 -24.16
CA PRO A 159 58.02 5.61 -23.70
C PRO A 159 59.43 6.30 -23.76
N GLY A 160 60.52 5.64 -23.34
CA GLY A 160 61.89 6.07 -23.71
C GLY A 160 63.06 5.28 -23.10
N ASP A 161 64.08 5.05 -23.92
CA ASP A 161 65.23 4.14 -23.77
C ASP A 161 66.40 4.73 -22.95
N ALA A 162 67.36 3.85 -22.62
CA ALA A 162 68.77 4.13 -22.27
C ALA A 162 69.19 4.55 -20.83
N ALA A 163 69.87 3.59 -20.20
CA ALA A 163 71.27 3.67 -19.74
C ALA A 163 71.65 4.25 -18.35
N SER A 164 72.55 3.47 -17.74
CA SER A 164 73.72 3.85 -16.92
C SER A 164 73.55 4.21 -15.44
N ALA A 165 74.14 3.31 -14.65
CA ALA A 165 75.27 3.56 -13.75
C ALA A 165 75.00 4.02 -12.31
N ASP A 166 75.58 3.20 -11.44
CA ASP A 166 76.37 3.58 -10.28
C ASP A 166 75.67 4.17 -9.04
N ALA A 167 75.77 3.34 -8.00
CA ALA A 167 76.59 3.65 -6.83
C ALA A 167 75.88 4.12 -5.56
N VAL A 168 76.26 3.39 -4.50
CA VAL A 168 76.59 3.91 -3.15
C VAL A 168 75.38 4.10 -2.23
N ARG A 169 75.10 3.16 -1.31
CA ARG A 169 75.79 2.90 -0.01
C ARG A 169 74.97 3.49 1.13
N GLY A 170 74.77 2.70 2.19
CA GLY A 170 74.42 3.22 3.51
C GLY A 170 73.09 2.67 4.02
N SER A 171 73.04 1.43 4.50
CA SER A 171 73.44 1.01 5.84
C SER A 171 72.31 1.07 6.87
N ARG A 172 72.15 -0.07 7.54
CA ARG A 172 71.66 -0.31 8.91
C ARG A 172 70.16 -0.56 9.09
N THR A 173 69.91 -1.86 9.18
CA THR A 173 68.90 -2.57 9.98
C THR A 173 68.66 -2.00 11.40
N PRO A 174 67.52 -2.38 12.02
CA PRO A 174 66.87 -1.75 13.19
C PRO A 174 67.38 -2.43 14.50
N PRO A 175 66.81 -2.31 15.73
CA PRO A 175 65.41 -2.72 16.08
C PRO A 175 64.75 -2.05 17.33
N ARG A 176 63.49 -2.45 17.56
CA ARG A 176 62.69 -2.49 18.81
C ARG A 176 62.11 -1.19 19.38
#